data_AF-R5EL69-F1
#
_entry.id   AF-R5EL69-F1
#
_cell.length_a   1.000
_cell.length_b   1.000
_cell.length_c   1.000
_cell.angle_alpha   90.00
_cell.angle_beta   90.00
_cell.angle_gamma   90.00
#
_symmetry.space_group_name_H-M   'P 1'
#
loop_
_entity.id
_entity.type
_entity.pdbx_description
1 polymer ?
#
loop_
_entity_poly.entity_id
_entity_poly.type
_entity_poly.pdbx_seq_one_letter_code
_entity_poly.pdbx_strand_id
1 'polypeptide(L)'
;MLKCYYDISYQDRYDELFSGTKIYDLNLPTHNSYHVINFDFSAVSTGNLNKLLTSFFQAVADGIRDFKRRYKDFVFDYSNIDKTDAATVMSDCKRMFSSKGTA
;
A
#
# COMPACT_ATOMS: atom_id res chain seq x y z
N MET A 1 7.04 -2.12 9.94
CA MET A 1 7.89 -3.33 9.81
C MET A 1 7.23 -4.44 9.01
N LEU A 2 5.94 -4.73 9.19
CA LEU A 2 5.24 -5.79 8.45
C LEU A 2 5.30 -5.63 6.92
N LYS A 3 5.21 -4.39 6.42
CA LYS A 3 5.45 -4.07 5.00
C LYS A 3 6.77 -4.66 4.52
N CYS A 4 7.89 -4.32 5.16
CA CYS A 4 9.22 -4.73 4.71
C CYS A 4 9.42 -6.27 4.70
N TYR A 5 8.65 -7.00 5.52
CA TYR A 5 8.72 -8.46 5.58
C TYR A 5 8.03 -9.14 4.41
N TYR A 6 6.89 -8.62 3.94
CA TYR A 6 6.10 -9.24 2.87
C TYR A 6 6.34 -8.63 1.49
N ASP A 7 6.80 -7.39 1.45
CA ASP A 7 6.92 -6.61 0.23
C ASP A 7 8.12 -7.03 -0.62
N ILE A 8 7.87 -7.42 -1.87
CA ILE A 8 8.89 -7.85 -2.83
C ILE A 8 9.95 -6.78 -3.11
N SER A 9 9.62 -5.49 -2.96
CA SER A 9 10.60 -4.41 -3.16
C SER A 9 11.69 -4.36 -2.08
N TYR A 10 11.60 -5.19 -1.04
CA TYR A 10 12.59 -5.30 0.04
C TYR A 10 13.35 -6.62 0.01
N GLN A 11 13.18 -7.46 -1.02
CA GLN A 11 13.82 -8.78 -1.11
C GLN A 11 15.35 -8.71 -0.93
N ASP A 12 16.00 -7.71 -1.54
CA ASP A 12 17.46 -7.55 -1.50
C ASP A 12 17.98 -7.05 -0.15
N ARG A 13 17.08 -6.69 0.77
CA ARG A 13 17.39 -6.17 2.12
C ARG A 13 16.86 -7.08 3.23
N TYR A 14 16.41 -8.28 2.91
CA TYR A 14 15.84 -9.20 3.91
C TYR A 14 16.84 -9.50 5.04
N ASP A 15 18.06 -9.89 4.68
CA ASP A 15 19.12 -10.21 5.64
C ASP A 15 19.50 -8.99 6.49
N GLU A 16 19.64 -7.82 5.87
CA GLU A 16 19.94 -6.55 6.55
C GLU A 16 18.87 -6.21 7.61
N LEU A 17 17.60 -6.41 7.28
CA LEU A 17 16.48 -5.95 8.09
C LEU A 17 16.06 -6.94 9.17
N PHE A 18 16.30 -8.24 8.97
CA PHE A 18 15.70 -9.29 9.81
C PHE A 18 16.72 -10.22 10.47
N SER A 19 18.01 -10.18 10.11
CA SER A 19 19.02 -11.03 10.76
C SER A 19 19.01 -10.89 12.30
N GLY A 20 19.09 -12.03 13.00
CA GLY A 20 19.02 -12.10 14.46
C GLY A 20 17.60 -12.00 15.05
N THR A 21 16.56 -11.96 14.22
CA THR A 21 15.16 -12.00 14.68
C THR A 21 14.54 -13.38 14.49
N LYS A 22 13.58 -13.75 15.35
CA LYS A 22 12.85 -15.03 15.23
C LYS A 22 12.15 -15.22 13.87
N ILE A 23 11.73 -14.13 13.23
CA ILE A 23 11.00 -14.20 11.95
C ILE A 23 11.93 -14.46 10.76
N TYR A 24 13.23 -14.17 10.92
CA TYR A 24 14.27 -14.57 10.00
C TYR A 24 14.58 -16.06 10.14
N ASP A 25 14.70 -16.55 11.38
CA ASP A 25 14.93 -17.97 11.67
C ASP A 25 13.81 -18.89 11.14
N LEU A 26 12.55 -18.40 11.15
CA LEU A 26 11.41 -19.12 10.58
C LEU A 26 11.47 -19.25 9.06
N ASN A 27 12.15 -18.32 8.38
CA ASN A 27 12.38 -18.30 6.93
C ASN A 27 11.13 -18.69 6.09
N LEU A 28 10.00 -18.05 6.37
CA LEU A 28 8.73 -18.42 5.74
C LEU A 28 8.76 -18.13 4.23
N PRO A 29 8.40 -19.08 3.35
CA PRO A 29 8.42 -18.87 1.89
C PRO A 29 7.63 -17.66 1.39
N THR A 30 6.73 -17.14 2.22
CA THR A 30 5.91 -15.97 1.94
C THR A 30 6.60 -14.62 2.19
N HIS A 31 7.80 -14.59 2.79
CA HIS A 31 8.53 -13.33 2.97
C HIS A 31 8.91 -12.75 1.59
N ASN A 32 8.84 -11.42 1.46
CA ASN A 32 9.12 -10.65 0.23
C ASN A 32 8.48 -11.19 -1.06
N SER A 33 7.34 -11.87 -0.96
CA SER A 33 6.69 -12.53 -2.10
C SER A 33 5.46 -11.78 -2.63
N TYR A 34 5.12 -10.63 -2.03
CA TYR A 34 3.90 -9.88 -2.35
C TYR A 34 4.18 -8.46 -2.82
N HIS A 35 3.30 -7.94 -3.67
CA HIS A 35 3.19 -6.50 -3.88
C HIS A 35 2.36 -5.90 -2.73
N VAL A 36 2.96 -5.05 -1.90
CA VAL A 36 2.30 -4.52 -0.69
C VAL A 36 1.96 -3.04 -0.87
N ILE A 37 0.68 -2.71 -0.74
CA ILE A 37 0.21 -1.34 -0.52
C ILE A 37 0.07 -1.09 0.98
N ASN A 38 0.58 0.05 1.44
CA ASN A 38 0.54 0.44 2.84
C ASN A 38 -0.14 1.80 2.97
N PHE A 39 -1.26 1.84 3.68
CA PHE A 39 -1.96 3.08 4.01
C PHE A 39 -1.59 3.51 5.43
N ASP A 40 -1.15 4.77 5.56
CA ASP A 40 -0.92 5.39 6.86
C ASP A 40 -2.09 6.31 7.18
N PHE A 41 -2.95 5.89 8.11
CA PHE A 41 -4.12 6.64 8.54
C PHE A 41 -3.88 7.47 9.81
N SER A 42 -2.64 7.53 10.32
CA SER A 42 -2.33 8.28 11.55
C SER A 42 -2.61 9.79 11.43
N ALA A 43 -2.53 10.33 10.21
CA ALA A 43 -2.79 11.74 9.91
C ALA A 43 -4.26 12.04 9.57
N VAL A 44 -5.17 11.05 9.64
CA VAL A 44 -6.59 11.28 9.37
C VAL A 44 -7.22 12.11 10.48
N SER A 45 -7.83 13.22 10.10
CA SER A 45 -8.43 14.18 11.02
C SER A 45 -9.77 13.68 11.56
N THR A 46 -10.00 13.87 12.85
CA THR A 46 -11.29 13.62 13.52
C THR A 46 -12.10 14.90 13.74
N GLY A 47 -11.68 16.03 13.18
CA GLY A 47 -12.23 17.35 13.51
C GLY A 47 -13.66 17.58 13.00
N ASN A 48 -13.87 17.57 11.68
CA ASN A 48 -15.21 17.67 11.08
C ASN A 48 -15.28 16.79 9.83
N LEU A 49 -16.50 16.55 9.31
CA LEU A 49 -16.73 15.64 8.19
C LEU A 49 -15.86 15.97 6.97
N ASN A 50 -15.77 17.23 6.57
CA ASN A 50 -14.97 17.62 5.41
C ASN A 50 -13.47 17.36 5.64
N LYS A 51 -12.93 17.74 6.81
CA LYS A 51 -11.53 17.46 7.17
C LYS A 51 -11.24 15.96 7.24
N LEU A 52 -12.17 15.17 7.77
CA LEU A 52 -12.06 13.72 7.82
C LEU A 52 -12.01 13.12 6.41
N LEU A 53 -12.96 13.48 5.54
CA LEU A 53 -13.01 12.99 4.15
C LEU A 53 -11.75 13.36 3.38
N THR A 54 -11.33 14.63 3.45
CA THR A 54 -10.15 15.12 2.71
C THR A 54 -8.85 14.49 3.21
N SER A 55 -8.66 14.37 4.54
CA SER A 55 -7.44 13.74 5.09
C SER A 55 -7.39 12.23 4.87
N PHE A 56 -8.54 11.55 4.91
CA PHE A 56 -8.62 10.14 4.53
C PHE A 56 -8.31 9.93 3.04
N PHE A 57 -8.87 10.77 2.14
CA PHE A 57 -8.52 10.75 0.73
C PHE A 57 -7.01 10.91 0.52
N GLN A 58 -6.39 11.86 1.22
CA GLN A 58 -4.95 12.11 1.13
C GLN A 58 -4.14 10.87 1.55
N ALA A 59 -4.49 10.22 2.67
CA ALA A 59 -3.83 9.00 3.14
C ALA A 59 -3.90 7.85 2.11
N VAL A 60 -5.07 7.68 1.47
CA VAL A 60 -5.24 6.67 0.41
C VAL A 60 -4.41 7.03 -0.83
N ALA A 61 -4.49 8.27 -1.29
CA ALA A 61 -3.75 8.75 -2.45
C ALA A 61 -2.23 8.64 -2.26
N ASP A 62 -1.74 8.91 -1.05
CA ASP A 62 -0.32 8.78 -0.70
C ASP A 62 0.14 7.33 -0.71
N GLY A 63 -0.66 6.40 -0.15
CA GLY A 63 -0.38 4.97 -0.22
C GLY A 63 -0.32 4.44 -1.66
N ILE A 64 -1.25 4.87 -2.51
CA ILE A 64 -1.27 4.52 -3.94
C ILE A 64 -0.07 5.12 -4.68
N ARG A 65 0.29 6.37 -4.39
CA ARG A 65 1.45 7.03 -5.02
C ARG A 65 2.76 6.32 -4.65
N ASP A 66 2.94 5.96 -3.37
CA ASP A 66 4.10 5.19 -2.93
C ASP A 66 4.14 3.80 -3.60
N PHE A 67 3.01 3.11 -3.67
CA PHE A 67 2.89 1.82 -4.36
C PHE A 67 3.31 1.93 -5.84
N LYS A 68 2.74 2.87 -6.60
CA LYS A 68 3.10 3.10 -8.02
C LYS A 68 4.57 3.50 -8.19
N ARG A 69 5.16 4.20 -7.22
CA ARG A 69 6.57 4.56 -7.27
C ARG A 69 7.45 3.31 -7.21
N ARG A 70 7.07 2.31 -6.42
CA ARG A 70 7.78 1.04 -6.25
C ARG A 70 7.52 0.05 -7.37
N TYR A 71 6.30 -0.01 -7.90
CA TYR A 71 5.91 -0.96 -8.93
C TYR A 71 5.35 -0.24 -10.16
N LYS A 72 6.25 0.06 -11.12
CA LYS A 72 5.94 0.88 -12.30
C LYS A 72 4.95 0.23 -13.27
N ASP A 73 4.86 -1.10 -13.24
CA ASP A 73 3.98 -1.87 -14.13
C ASP A 73 2.50 -1.80 -13.72
N PHE A 74 2.18 -1.19 -12.58
CA PHE A 74 0.80 -0.99 -12.13
C PHE A 74 0.31 0.39 -12.57
N VAL A 75 -0.62 0.39 -13.52
CA VAL A 75 -1.27 1.61 -14.00
C VAL A 75 -2.58 1.81 -13.25
N PHE A 76 -2.69 2.95 -12.60
CA PHE A 76 -3.93 3.40 -11.97
C PHE A 76 -4.08 4.90 -12.13
N ASP A 77 -5.20 5.30 -12.68
CA ASP A 77 -5.59 6.68 -12.82
C ASP A 77 -6.69 7.01 -11.81
N TYR A 78 -6.40 7.95 -10.92
CA TYR A 78 -7.35 8.49 -9.95
C TYR A 78 -7.47 10.00 -10.06
N SER A 79 -6.99 10.58 -11.18
CA SER A 79 -7.03 12.03 -11.42
C SER A 79 -8.46 12.58 -11.47
N ASN A 80 -9.42 11.74 -11.86
CA ASN A 80 -10.84 12.09 -12.01
C ASN A 80 -11.71 11.75 -10.78
N ILE A 81 -11.13 11.28 -9.67
CA ILE A 81 -11.91 10.89 -8.49
C ILE A 81 -12.23 12.12 -7.63
N ASP A 82 -13.49 12.25 -7.22
CA ASP A 82 -13.92 13.25 -6.26
C ASP A 82 -13.22 13.02 -4.90
N LYS A 83 -12.52 14.06 -4.43
CA LYS A 83 -11.74 14.01 -3.19
C LYS A 83 -12.60 13.89 -1.93
N THR A 84 -13.90 14.16 -2.05
CA THR A 84 -14.89 13.96 -0.99
C THR A 84 -15.49 12.56 -1.00
N ASP A 85 -15.28 11.80 -2.08
CA ASP A 85 -15.71 10.40 -2.23
C ASP A 85 -14.50 9.45 -2.19
N ALA A 86 -13.85 9.41 -1.03
CA ALA A 86 -12.70 8.56 -0.83
C ALA A 86 -13.04 7.05 -0.82
N ALA A 87 -14.31 6.70 -0.62
CA ALA A 87 -14.78 5.32 -0.72
C ALA A 87 -14.65 4.79 -2.16
N THR A 88 -14.90 5.64 -3.15
CA THR A 88 -14.68 5.32 -4.56
C THR A 88 -13.20 5.06 -4.86
N VAL A 89 -12.27 5.88 -4.33
CA VAL A 89 -10.82 5.62 -4.49
C VAL A 89 -10.42 4.23 -3.98
N MET A 90 -10.89 3.86 -2.79
CA MET A 90 -10.58 2.56 -2.20
C MET A 90 -11.20 1.41 -3.01
N SER A 91 -12.42 1.60 -3.51
CA SER A 91 -13.11 0.62 -4.36
C SER A 91 -12.41 0.42 -5.70
N ASP A 92 -11.92 1.50 -6.31
CA ASP A 92 -11.18 1.45 -7.57
C ASP A 92 -9.76 0.91 -7.37
N CYS A 93 -9.13 1.15 -6.22
CA CYS A 93 -7.86 0.53 -5.85
C CYS A 93 -7.96 -1.00 -5.91
N LYS A 94 -9.11 -1.61 -5.52
CA LYS A 94 -9.32 -3.06 -5.68
C LYS A 94 -9.25 -3.51 -7.15
N ARG A 95 -9.79 -2.71 -8.08
CA ARG A 95 -9.77 -3.02 -9.51
C ARG A 95 -8.35 -3.11 -10.06
N MET A 96 -7.40 -2.36 -9.51
CA MET A 96 -5.97 -2.44 -9.88
C MET A 96 -5.38 -3.84 -9.67
N PHE A 97 -5.77 -4.51 -8.59
CA PHE A 97 -5.25 -5.82 -8.25
C PHE A 97 -5.98 -6.93 -9.00
N SER A 98 -7.22 -6.69 -9.43
CA SER A 98 -8.00 -7.64 -10.23
C SER A 98 -7.53 -7.74 -11.69
N SER A 99 -6.94 -6.69 -12.27
CA SER A 99 -6.52 -6.68 -13.69
C SER A 99 -5.25 -7.49 -13.99
N LYS A 100 -4.52 -7.95 -12.97
CA LYS A 100 -3.37 -8.88 -13.10
C LYS A 100 -3.72 -10.34 -12.75
N GLY A 101 -5.00 -10.67 -12.56
CA GLY A 101 -5.49 -12.01 -12.20
C GLY A 101 -5.42 -13.08 -13.31
N THR A 102 -4.69 -12.87 -14.39
CA THR A 102 -4.43 -13.87 -15.43
C THR A 102 -2.99 -13.75 -15.92
N ALA A 103 -2.09 -14.50 -15.28
CA ALA A 103 -0.83 -14.95 -15.85
C ALA A 103 -0.55 -16.35 -15.30
#